data_AF-A0A7Y7H9R7-F1
#
_entry.id   AF-A0A7Y7H9R7-F1
#
_cell.length_a   1.000
_cell.length_b   1.000
_cell.length_c   1.000
_cell.angle_alpha   90.00
_cell.angle_beta   90.00
_cell.angle_gamma   90.00
#
_symmetry.space_group_name_H-M   'P 1'
#
loop_
_entity.id
_entity.type
_entity.pdbx_description
1 polymer ?
#
loop_
_entity_poly.entity_id
_entity_poly.type
_entity_poly.pdbx_seq_one_letter_code
_entity_poly.pdbx_strand_id
1 'polypeptide(L)' 'MKNAWTEKWDQRYAEEEFAYGEQPNNFLQQQLSLLKPGKILFPAEGEGRNAVFAAGLGWAVSAFDISIEG' A
#
# COMPACT_ATOMS: atom_id res chain seq x y z
N MET A 1 -1.98 -25.01 6.77
CA MET A 1 -2.72 -24.23 7.78
C MET A 1 -2.54 -22.77 7.42
N LYS A 2 -3.63 -22.01 7.26
CA LYS A 2 -3.51 -20.55 7.13
C LYS A 2 -2.94 -20.00 8.45
N ASN A 3 -2.07 -19.00 8.35
CA ASN A 3 -1.47 -18.35 9.51
C ASN A 3 -2.54 -17.42 10.14
N ALA A 4 -2.67 -17.42 11.47
CA ALA A 4 -3.62 -16.54 12.16
C ALA A 4 -3.42 -15.06 11.79
N TRP A 5 -2.20 -14.67 11.43
CA TRP A 5 -1.88 -13.33 10.95
C TRP A 5 -2.39 -13.07 9.53
N THR A 6 -2.30 -14.04 8.61
CA THR A 6 -2.83 -13.86 7.25
C THR A 6 -4.36 -13.80 7.29
N GLU A 7 -5.03 -14.65 8.07
CA GLU A 7 -6.50 -14.61 8.19
C GLU A 7 -7.00 -13.28 8.76
N LYS A 8 -6.30 -12.72 9.75
CA LYS A 8 -6.65 -11.42 10.33
C LYS A 8 -6.62 -10.30 9.29
N TRP A 9 -5.59 -10.27 8.45
CA TRP A 9 -5.42 -9.21 7.44
C TRP A 9 -6.27 -9.45 6.20
N ASP A 10 -6.42 -10.70 5.75
CA ASP A 10 -7.40 -11.10 4.74
C ASP A 10 -8.79 -10.58 5.15
N GLN A 11 -9.23 -10.85 6.39
CA GLN A 11 -10.52 -10.37 6.89
C GLN A 11 -10.59 -8.85 6.98
N ARG A 12 -9.50 -8.18 7.36
CA ARG A 12 -9.48 -6.72 7.50
C ARG A 12 -9.67 -5.99 6.18
N TYR A 13 -9.15 -6.56 5.09
CA TYR A 13 -9.13 -5.96 3.75
C TYR A 13 -10.16 -6.57 2.79
N ALA A 14 -10.97 -7.52 3.23
CA ALA A 14 -12.04 -8.12 2.43
C ALA A 14 -13.28 -7.21 2.24
N GLU A 15 -13.36 -6.08 2.95
CA GLU A 15 -14.47 -5.15 2.86
C GLU A 15 -14.27 -4.16 1.69
N GLU A 16 -15.36 -3.69 1.07
CA GLU A 16 -15.28 -2.72 -0.04
C GLU A 16 -14.82 -1.32 0.43
N GLU A 17 -15.04 -0.98 1.70
CA GLU A 17 -14.60 0.29 2.27
C GLU A 17 -13.12 0.23 2.66
N PHE A 18 -12.33 1.20 2.19
CA PHE A 18 -10.91 1.27 2.49
C PHE A 18 -10.66 1.40 4.01
N ALA A 19 -10.02 0.38 4.58
CA ALA A 19 -9.70 0.25 5.98
C ALA A 19 -8.93 1.47 6.54
N TYR A 20 -8.11 2.10 5.71
CA TYR A 20 -7.30 3.25 6.09
C TYR A 20 -7.59 4.50 5.24
N GLY A 21 -8.66 4.48 4.44
CA GLY A 21 -9.00 5.52 3.48
C GLY A 21 -8.08 5.54 2.25
N GLU A 22 -8.56 6.18 1.19
CA GLU A 22 -7.92 6.14 -0.14
C GLU A 22 -6.74 7.10 -0.32
N GLN A 23 -6.67 8.16 0.49
CA GLN A 23 -5.62 9.16 0.34
C GLN A 23 -4.29 8.64 0.87
N PRO A 24 -3.16 8.94 0.19
CA PRO A 24 -1.85 8.53 0.66
C PRO A 24 -1.53 9.17 2.00
N ASN A 25 -0.56 8.60 2.71
CA ASN A 25 -0.03 9.24 3.90
C ASN A 25 0.53 10.64 3.56
N ASN A 26 0.11 11.67 4.32
CA ASN A 26 0.49 13.06 4.07
C ASN A 26 2.01 13.29 4.06
N PHE A 27 2.75 12.66 4.98
CA PHE A 27 4.21 12.79 5.02
C PHE A 27 4.84 12.15 3.78
N LEU A 28 4.39 10.96 3.40
CA LEU A 28 4.87 10.28 2.20
C LEU A 28 4.62 11.12 0.94
N GLN A 29 3.42 11.66 0.80
CA GLN A 29 3.07 12.54 -0.31
C GLN A 29 4.01 13.74 -0.40
N GLN A 30 4.26 14.41 0.74
CA GLN A 30 5.17 15.55 0.81
C GLN A 30 6.61 15.16 0.43
N GLN A 31 7.11 14.02 0.91
CA GLN A 31 8.49 13.60 0.63
C GLN A 31 8.69 13.14 -0.82
N LEU A 32 7.80 12.31 -1.36
CA LEU A 32 7.95 11.80 -2.73
C LEU A 32 7.87 12.90 -3.77
N SER A 33 7.14 13.98 -3.50
CA SER A 33 7.04 15.13 -4.40
C SER A 33 8.35 15.91 -4.55
N LEU A 34 9.30 15.75 -3.61
CA LEU A 34 10.60 16.44 -3.62
C LEU A 34 11.72 15.60 -4.27
N LEU A 35 11.45 14.31 -4.49
CA LEU A 35 12.44 13.35 -4.95
C LEU A 35 12.25 13.05 -6.43
N LYS A 36 13.36 12.78 -7.13
CA LYS A 36 13.29 12.30 -8.52
C LYS A 36 12.84 10.84 -8.53
N PRO A 37 11.81 10.47 -9.31
CA PRO A 37 11.35 9.09 -9.36
C PRO A 37 12.45 8.11 -9.78
N GLY A 38 12.54 7.00 -9.05
CA GLY A 38 13.42 5.87 -9.32
C GLY A 38 12.68 4.57 -9.09
N LYS A 39 13.25 3.68 -8.27
CA LYS A 39 12.59 2.45 -7.81
C LYS A 39 12.22 2.58 -6.34
N ILE A 40 11.06 2.06 -5.94
CA ILE A 40 10.58 2.11 -4.56
C ILE A 40 9.90 0.79 -4.18
N LEU A 41 10.08 0.38 -2.92
CA LEU A 41 9.49 -0.84 -2.35
C LEU A 41 8.56 -0.48 -1.19
N PHE A 42 7.32 -0.99 -1.25
CA PHE A 42 6.30 -0.87 -0.21
C PHE A 42 6.00 -2.25 0.42
N PRO A 43 6.63 -2.59 1.55
CA PRO A 43 6.30 -3.82 2.28
C PRO A 43 5.06 -3.62 3.15
N ALA A 44 4.22 -4.65 3.24
CA ALA A 44 2.98 -4.65 4.04
C ALA A 44 2.06 -3.46 3.69
N GLU A 45 1.82 -3.28 2.40
CA GLU A 45 1.12 -2.10 1.88
C GLU A 45 -0.42 -2.18 1.99
N GLY A 46 -0.97 -3.34 2.38
CA GLY A 46 -2.41 -3.60 2.42
C GLY A 46 -3.08 -3.24 1.09
N GLU A 47 -4.03 -2.31 1.16
CA GLU A 47 -4.88 -1.83 0.05
C GLU A 47 -4.15 -0.90 -0.95
N GLY A 48 -2.82 -0.75 -0.87
CA GLY A 48 -2.06 -0.16 -1.97
C GLY A 48 -2.01 1.36 -2.04
N ARG A 49 -2.67 2.11 -1.15
CA ARG A 49 -2.90 3.57 -1.33
C ARG A 49 -1.62 4.40 -1.55
N ASN A 50 -0.52 4.09 -0.87
CA ASN A 50 0.72 4.84 -1.06
C ASN A 50 1.46 4.38 -2.32
N ALA A 51 1.45 3.07 -2.59
CA ALA A 51 2.04 2.48 -3.78
C ALA A 51 1.39 3.03 -5.07
N VAL A 52 0.06 3.13 -5.10
CA VAL A 52 -0.69 3.71 -6.22
C VAL A 52 -0.34 5.19 -6.40
N PHE A 53 -0.30 5.96 -5.31
CA PHE A 53 0.12 7.36 -5.37
C PHE A 53 1.55 7.53 -5.91
N ALA A 54 2.51 6.73 -5.42
CA ALA A 54 3.89 6.76 -5.90
C ALA A 54 4.00 6.38 -7.38
N ALA A 55 3.24 5.37 -7.83
CA ALA A 55 3.18 5.01 -9.24
C ALA A 55 2.65 6.16 -10.12
N GLY A 56 1.64 6.89 -9.63
CA GLY A 56 1.12 8.09 -10.26
C GLY A 56 2.14 9.22 -10.40
N LEU A 57 3.12 9.29 -9.51
CA LEU A 57 4.27 10.21 -9.58
C LEU A 57 5.41 9.72 -10.50
N GLY A 58 5.26 8.57 -11.15
CA GLY A 58 6.24 8.02 -12.09
C GLY A 58 7.31 7.13 -11.45
N TRP A 59 7.13 6.69 -10.20
CA TRP A 59 8.03 5.73 -9.59
C TRP A 59 7.83 4.33 -10.17
N ALA A 60 8.93 3.58 -10.31
CA ALA A 60 8.87 2.14 -10.57
C ALA A 60 8.61 1.42 -9.23
N VAL A 61 7.33 1.13 -8.98
CA VAL A 61 6.85 0.60 -7.70
C VAL A 61 6.93 -0.91 -7.65
N SER A 62 7.37 -1.44 -6.52
CA SER A 62 7.11 -2.82 -6.08
C SER A 62 6.41 -2.76 -4.73
N ALA A 63 5.33 -3.50 -4.56
CA ALA A 63 4.58 -3.56 -3.32
C ALA A 63 4.17 -5.00 -3.04
N PHE A 64 4.08 -5.37 -1.77
CA PHE A 64 3.54 -6.66 -1.36
C PHE A 64 2.88 -6.55 -0.01
N ASP A 65 1.85 -7.37 0.19
CA ASP A 65 1.26 -7.64 1.50
C ASP A 65 1.19 -9.14 1.74
N ILE A 66 1.02 -9.54 2.99
CA ILE A 66 0.78 -10.93 3.38
C ILE A 66 -0.69 -11.33 3.17
N SER A 67 -1.59 -10.34 3.12
CA SER A 67 -2.99 -10.49 2.73
C SER A 67 -3.10 -10.77 1.24
N ILE A 68 -4.06 -11.63 0.86
CA ILE A 68 -4.45 -11.80 -0.55
C ILE A 68 -5.55 -10.83 -0.97
N GLU A 69 -6.21 -10.19 0.00
CA GLU A 69 -7.25 -9.17 -0.17
C GLU A 69 -6.63 -7.76 -0.06
N GLY A 70 -7.28 -6.76 -0.67
CA GLY A 70 -6.86 -5.36 -0.66
C GLY A 70 -7.41 -4.53 -1.81
#